data_AF-C3Y7X0-F1
#
_entry.id   AF-C3Y7X0-F1
#
_cell.length_a   1.000
_cell.length_b   1.000
_cell.length_c   1.000
_cell.angle_alpha   90.00
_cell.angle_beta   90.00
_cell.angle_gamma   90.00
#
_symmetry.space_group_name_H-M   'P 1'
#
loop_
_entity.id
_entity.type
_entity.pdbx_description
1 polymer ?
#
loop_
_entity_poly.entity_id
_entity_poly.type
_entity_poly.pdbx_seq_one_letter_code
_entity_poly.pdbx_strand_id
1 'polypeptide(L)'
;GLDPAEPLFEHTDPLVRIDPADAAFVDIIHTDGSSLGLDQPVGDVDFYPEGGARQPGCGAESIISKIGVIAEGLVTEGFQGERLY
;
A
#
# COMPACT_ATOMS: atom_id res chain seq x y z
N GLY A 1 5.92 -4.44 -0.53
CA GLY A 1 6.04 -2.97 -0.45
C GLY A 1 4.97 -2.43 0.48
N LEU A 2 5.30 -1.46 1.32
CA LEU A 2 4.38 -0.90 2.32
C LEU A 2 4.18 0.58 2.01
N ASP A 3 3.00 0.93 1.52
CA ASP A 3 2.56 2.27 1.14
C ASP A 3 3.63 3.03 0.33
N PRO A 4 3.99 2.53 -0.88
CA PRO A 4 5.10 3.09 -1.65
C PRO A 4 4.83 4.56 -1.99
N ALA A 5 5.84 5.42 -1.93
CA ALA A 5 5.65 6.86 -2.12
C ALA A 5 5.18 7.22 -3.53
N GLU A 6 4.14 8.06 -3.64
CA GLU A 6 3.66 8.63 -4.90
C GLU A 6 4.60 9.69 -5.47
N PRO A 7 5.03 10.71 -4.70
CA PRO A 7 5.79 11.81 -5.25
C PRO A 7 7.10 11.31 -5.86
N LEU A 8 7.35 11.71 -7.11
CA LEU A 8 8.54 11.36 -7.91
C LEU A 8 8.61 9.92 -8.43
N PHE A 9 7.66 9.05 -8.08
CA PHE A 9 7.65 7.65 -8.53
C PHE A 9 6.40 7.27 -9.33
N GLU A 10 5.28 7.97 -9.13
CA GLU A 10 4.06 7.70 -9.89
C GLU A 10 4.26 7.88 -11.39
N HIS A 11 3.79 6.90 -12.16
CA HIS A 11 3.90 6.85 -13.62
C HIS A 11 5.34 6.99 -14.18
N THR A 12 6.35 6.77 -13.34
CA THR A 12 7.73 6.66 -13.80
C THR A 12 8.00 5.29 -14.40
N ASP A 13 9.12 5.20 -15.12
CA ASP A 13 9.62 3.95 -15.68
C ASP A 13 9.74 2.88 -14.57
N PRO A 14 9.36 1.61 -14.82
CA PRO A 14 9.55 0.50 -13.88
C PRO A 14 10.96 0.40 -13.29
N LEU A 15 12.00 0.89 -13.98
CA LEU A 15 13.36 0.94 -13.46
C LEU A 15 13.51 1.88 -12.23
N VAL A 16 12.62 2.86 -12.08
CA VAL A 16 12.72 3.94 -11.09
C VAL A 16 11.79 3.72 -9.89
N ARG A 17 10.73 2.93 -10.06
CA ARG A 17 9.74 2.61 -9.03
C ARG A 17 9.76 1.13 -8.69
N ILE A 18 9.08 0.74 -7.62
CA ILE A 18 8.81 -0.68 -7.37
C ILE A 18 7.95 -1.26 -8.51
N ASP A 19 8.25 -2.48 -8.92
CA ASP A 19 7.59 -3.19 -10.01
C ASP A 19 7.55 -4.71 -9.75
N PRO A 20 6.57 -5.47 -10.30
CA PRO A 20 6.49 -6.92 -10.08
C PRO A 20 7.76 -7.68 -10.52
N ALA A 21 8.51 -7.14 -11.48
CA ALA A 21 9.75 -7.76 -11.94
C ALA A 21 10.93 -7.67 -10.94
N ASP A 22 10.81 -6.87 -9.87
CA ASP A 22 11.90 -6.64 -8.91
C ASP A 22 12.18 -7.84 -7.99
N ALA A 23 11.22 -8.77 -7.88
CA ALA A 23 11.36 -9.97 -7.04
C ALA A 23 10.61 -11.18 -7.64
N ALA A 24 10.72 -12.34 -6.99
CA ALA A 24 9.95 -13.52 -7.37
C ALA A 24 8.44 -13.37 -7.10
N PHE A 25 8.09 -12.48 -6.16
CA PHE A 25 6.72 -12.10 -5.83
C PHE A 25 6.76 -10.76 -5.08
N VAL A 26 5.94 -9.80 -5.50
CA VAL A 26 5.83 -8.47 -4.91
C VAL A 26 4.39 -8.25 -4.43
N ASP A 27 4.20 -8.22 -3.12
CA ASP A 27 2.95 -7.80 -2.48
C ASP A 27 3.02 -6.31 -2.12
N ILE A 28 1.95 -5.56 -2.33
CA ILE A 28 1.87 -4.14 -1.98
C ILE A 28 0.67 -3.90 -1.08
N ILE A 29 0.82 -3.06 -0.07
CA ILE A 29 -0.28 -2.58 0.75
C ILE A 29 -0.35 -1.05 0.61
N HIS A 30 -1.46 -0.54 0.10
CA HIS A 30 -1.76 0.88 -0.05
C HIS A 30 -2.60 1.34 1.13
N THR A 31 -2.11 2.31 1.90
CA THR A 31 -2.85 2.82 3.07
C THR A 31 -3.16 4.32 3.01
N ASP A 32 -2.44 5.04 2.15
CA ASP A 32 -2.48 6.49 2.01
C ASP A 32 -2.47 6.96 0.55
N GLY A 33 -3.08 6.15 -0.31
CA GLY A 33 -3.34 6.46 -1.70
C GLY A 33 -4.06 7.80 -1.92
N SER A 34 -3.83 8.43 -3.07
CA SER A 34 -4.29 9.78 -3.41
C SER A 34 -3.73 10.89 -2.49
N SER A 35 -2.63 10.63 -1.78
CA SER A 35 -1.95 11.66 -0.96
C SER A 35 -0.42 11.55 -0.98
N LEU A 36 0.19 10.68 -0.17
CA LEU A 36 1.64 10.43 -0.19
C LEU A 36 1.98 9.04 -0.70
N GLY A 37 1.04 8.08 -0.63
CA GLY A 37 1.19 6.73 -1.15
C GLY A 37 0.70 6.63 -2.60
N LEU A 38 1.35 5.80 -3.41
CA LEU A 38 0.93 5.47 -4.78
C LEU A 38 -0.48 4.90 -4.77
N ASP A 39 -1.32 5.31 -5.71
CA ASP A 39 -2.59 4.61 -6.00
C ASP A 39 -2.43 3.55 -7.10
N GLN A 40 -1.49 3.76 -8.02
CA GLN A 40 -1.24 2.80 -9.11
C GLN A 40 -0.83 1.42 -8.55
N PRO A 41 -1.40 0.33 -9.08
CA PRO A 41 -0.97 -1.02 -8.73
C PRO A 41 0.45 -1.27 -9.29
N VAL A 42 1.34 -1.76 -8.44
CA VAL A 42 2.77 -1.95 -8.73
C VAL A 42 3.32 -3.27 -8.21
N GLY A 43 2.45 -4.15 -7.68
CA GLY A 43 2.80 -5.50 -7.25
C GLY A 43 2.22 -6.60 -8.14
N ASP A 44 2.58 -7.84 -7.84
CA ASP A 44 1.83 -9.02 -8.29
C ASP A 44 0.45 -9.07 -7.61
N VAL A 45 0.38 -8.57 -6.37
CA VAL A 45 -0.85 -8.40 -5.61
C VAL A 45 -0.80 -7.07 -4.87
N ASP A 46 -1.81 -6.23 -5.07
CA ASP A 46 -1.97 -4.94 -4.41
C ASP A 46 -3.21 -4.98 -3.50
N PHE A 47 -3.03 -4.70 -2.21
CA PHE A 47 -4.09 -4.63 -1.20
C PHE A 47 -4.41 -3.18 -0.86
N TYR A 48 -5.70 -2.87 -0.81
CA TYR A 48 -6.22 -1.53 -0.49
C TYR A 48 -7.17 -1.59 0.73
N PRO A 49 -6.64 -1.78 1.97
CA PRO A 49 -7.45 -1.75 3.18
C PRO A 49 -8.28 -0.48 3.27
N GLU A 50 -9.57 -0.60 3.56
CA GLU A 50 -10.51 0.54 3.68
C GLU A 50 -10.51 1.45 2.43
N GLY A 51 -10.26 0.85 1.26
CA GLY A 51 -10.18 1.56 -0.02
C GLY A 51 -8.82 2.21 -0.30
N GLY A 52 -7.83 2.02 0.57
CA GLY A 52 -6.43 2.39 0.32
C GLY A 52 -6.05 3.84 0.56
N ALA A 53 -7.01 4.71 0.91
CA ALA A 53 -6.76 6.15 1.07
C ALA A 53 -6.83 6.65 2.52
N ARG A 54 -7.80 6.19 3.32
CA ARG A 54 -8.00 6.67 4.70
C ARG A 54 -8.27 5.53 5.67
N GLN A 55 -7.29 5.25 6.52
CA GLN A 55 -7.41 4.20 7.52
C GLN A 55 -8.21 4.67 8.75
N PRO A 56 -9.12 3.85 9.29
CA PRO A 56 -9.83 4.11 10.54
C PRO A 56 -8.86 4.40 11.68
N GLY A 57 -9.16 5.41 12.50
CA GLY A 57 -8.29 5.81 13.61
C GLY A 57 -7.11 6.71 13.23
N CYS A 58 -6.81 6.89 11.94
CA CYS A 58 -5.90 7.92 11.46
C CYS A 58 -6.61 9.29 11.39
N GLY A 59 -6.13 10.28 12.16
CA GLY A 59 -6.41 11.68 11.85
C GLY A 59 -5.74 12.06 10.52
N ALA A 60 -6.28 13.03 9.78
CA ALA A 60 -5.90 13.39 8.40
C ALA A 60 -4.39 13.65 8.14
N GLU A 61 -3.58 13.82 9.19
CA GLU A 61 -2.17 14.23 9.11
C GLU A 61 -1.22 13.33 9.93
N SER A 62 -1.72 12.26 10.57
CA SER A 62 -0.88 11.45 11.48
C SER A 62 -0.13 10.34 10.74
N ILE A 63 1.20 10.50 10.64
CA ILE A 63 2.11 9.52 10.02
C ILE A 63 2.22 8.24 10.88
N ILE A 64 2.09 8.37 12.21
CA ILE A 64 2.24 7.25 13.16
C ILE A 64 1.13 6.21 13.01
N SER A 65 -0.07 6.64 12.62
CA SER A 65 -1.24 5.78 12.54
C SER A 65 -1.29 4.95 11.25
N LYS A 66 -0.46 5.27 10.24
CA LYS A 66 -0.41 4.57 8.94
C LYS A 66 0.27 3.19 8.99
N ILE A 67 1.18 2.98 9.95
CA ILE A 67 1.87 1.69 10.17
C ILE A 67 0.98 0.65 10.87
N GLY A 68 -0.11 1.08 11.52
CA GLY A 68 -0.94 0.24 12.40
C GLY A 68 -1.54 -0.99 11.71
N VAL A 69 -1.96 -0.85 10.46
CA VAL A 69 -2.58 -1.94 9.67
C VAL A 69 -1.66 -3.15 9.54
N ILE A 70 -0.34 -2.92 9.39
CA ILE A 70 0.62 -4.01 9.19
C ILE A 70 0.94 -4.70 10.53
N ALA A 71 1.03 -3.91 11.61
CA ALA A 71 1.28 -4.45 12.95
C ALA A 71 0.13 -5.33 13.42
N GLU A 72 -1.12 -4.93 13.17
CA GLU A 72 -2.28 -5.76 13.51
C GLU A 72 -2.30 -7.07 12.73
N GLY A 73 -2.01 -7.04 11.42
CA GLY A 73 -2.03 -8.24 10.57
C GLY A 73 -0.99 -9.28 10.98
N LEU A 74 0.15 -8.84 11.52
CA LEU A 74 1.18 -9.72 12.06
C LEU A 74 0.79 -10.35 13.41
N VAL A 75 -0.05 -9.66 14.20
CA VAL A 75 -0.42 -10.06 15.57
C VAL A 75 -1.71 -10.89 15.60
N THR A 76 -2.61 -10.74 14.63
CA THR A 76 -3.95 -11.37 14.63
C THR A 76 -4.10 -12.61 13.75
N GLU A 77 -3.03 -13.09 13.10
CA GLU A 77 -3.05 -14.14 12.07
C GLU A 77 -3.77 -13.77 10.76
N GLY A 78 -3.89 -12.46 10.47
CA GLY A 78 -3.99 -11.95 9.09
C GLY A 78 -5.31 -11.29 8.69
N PHE A 79 -5.23 -10.47 7.64
CA PHE A 79 -6.36 -9.90 6.93
C PHE A 79 -6.66 -10.73 5.68
N GLN A 80 -7.93 -11.04 5.43
CA GLN A 80 -8.36 -11.61 4.15
C GLN A 80 -8.78 -10.47 3.22
N GLY A 81 -8.11 -10.36 2.08
CA GLY A 81 -8.52 -9.48 0.98
C GLY A 81 -9.55 -10.17 0.08
N GLU A 82 -10.57 -9.43 -0.35
CA GLU A 82 -11.48 -9.87 -1.42
C GLU A 82 -11.04 -9.25 -2.75
N ARG A 83 -11.05 -10.04 -3.83
CA ARG A 83 -10.73 -9.56 -5.17
C ARG A 83 -11.92 -8.79 -5.73
N LEU A 84 -11.75 -7.49 -5.92
CA LEU A 84 -12.73 -6.65 -6.62
C LEU A 84 -12.53 -6.80 -8.15
N TYR A 85 -13.64 -6.78 -8.89
CA TYR A 85 -13.69 -7.04 -10.35
C TYR A 85 -13.31 -5.83 -11.19
#